data_AF-I3D4S0-F1
#
_entry.id   AF-I3D4S0-F1
#
_cell.length_a   1.000
_cell.length_b   1.000
_cell.length_c   1.000
_cell.angle_alpha   90.00
_cell.angle_beta   90.00
_cell.angle_gamma   90.00
#
_symmetry.space_group_name_H-M   'P 1'
#
loop_
_entity.id
_entity.type
_entity.pdbx_description
1 polymer ?
#
loop_
_entity_poly.entity_id
_entity_poly.type
_entity_poly.pdbx_seq_one_letter_code
_entity_poly.pdbx_strand_id
1 'polypeptide(L)'
;MSSKEFDVNGTNYKVVLTEQVIGHVNNLKDLYNAAYEDPESFEDVSSEISTTINEIASTVQPEAEDSDLDGIIQEIIKAVENKAEEIKKELEEKEKPVKKSKSKK
;
A
#
# COMPACT_ATOMS: atom_id res chain seq x y z
N MET A 1 -12.95 4.89 5.96
CA MET A 1 -12.33 3.70 5.32
C MET A 1 -12.53 3.86 3.82
N SER A 2 -11.47 3.64 3.03
CA SER A 2 -11.53 3.77 1.57
C SER A 2 -11.36 2.38 0.96
N SER A 3 -12.16 2.01 -0.04
CA SER A 3 -11.97 0.78 -0.79
C SER A 3 -11.32 1.07 -2.15
N LYS A 4 -10.53 0.12 -2.64
CA LYS A 4 -9.91 0.17 -3.97
C LYS A 4 -10.31 -1.08 -4.74
N GLU A 5 -10.71 -0.90 -5.99
CA GLU A 5 -10.99 -1.97 -6.95
C GLU A 5 -9.88 -1.96 -8.01
N PHE A 6 -9.43 -3.13 -8.42
CA PHE A 6 -8.33 -3.33 -9.37
C PHE A 6 -8.48 -4.68 -10.08
N ASP A 7 -7.85 -4.83 -11.25
CA ASP A 7 -7.89 -6.06 -12.05
C ASP A 7 -6.52 -6.75 -12.01
N VAL A 8 -6.51 -8.05 -11.76
CA VAL A 8 -5.33 -8.91 -11.82
C VAL A 8 -5.68 -10.14 -12.65
N ASN A 9 -4.95 -10.38 -13.73
CA ASN A 9 -5.15 -11.52 -14.64
C ASN A 9 -6.60 -11.71 -15.13
N GLY A 10 -7.37 -10.62 -15.26
CA GLY A 10 -8.78 -10.65 -15.69
C GLY A 10 -9.79 -10.92 -14.57
N THR A 11 -9.33 -11.02 -13.32
CA THR A 11 -10.16 -11.07 -12.12
C THR A 11 -10.21 -9.70 -11.47
N ASN A 12 -11.43 -9.19 -11.24
CA ASN A 12 -11.63 -7.93 -10.54
C ASN A 12 -11.64 -8.16 -9.03
N TYR A 13 -10.65 -7.58 -8.36
CA TYR A 13 -10.45 -7.65 -6.93
C TYR A 13 -10.79 -6.33 -6.25
N LYS A 14 -11.24 -6.43 -5.01
CA LYS A 14 -11.57 -5.32 -4.15
C LYS A 14 -10.88 -5.48 -2.80
N VAL A 15 -10.19 -4.43 -2.36
CA VAL A 15 -9.58 -4.34 -1.03
C VAL A 15 -10.17 -3.16 -0.26
N VAL A 16 -10.32 -3.32 1.05
CA VAL A 16 -10.67 -2.21 1.94
C VAL A 16 -9.39 -1.74 2.64
N LEU A 17 -8.96 -0.50 2.36
CA LEU A 17 -7.76 0.11 2.93
C LEU A 17 -8.02 0.59 4.37
N THR A 18 -8.08 -0.36 5.28
CA THR A 18 -8.13 -0.16 6.73
C THR A 18 -6.74 0.20 7.28
N GLU A 19 -6.68 0.69 8.52
CA GLU A 19 -5.41 0.91 9.21
C GLU A 19 -4.60 -0.38 9.36
N GLN A 20 -5.28 -1.52 9.55
CA GLN A 20 -4.65 -2.83 9.60
C GLN A 20 -3.96 -3.18 8.27
N VAL A 21 -4.66 -3.06 7.13
CA VAL A 21 -4.07 -3.32 5.80
C VAL A 21 -2.88 -2.40 5.53
N ILE A 22 -3.00 -1.12 5.90
CA ILE A 22 -1.89 -0.16 5.78
C ILE A 22 -0.70 -0.59 6.65
N GLY A 23 -0.95 -1.05 7.88
CA GLY A 23 0.07 -1.58 8.78
C GLY A 23 0.80 -2.78 8.20
N HIS A 24 0.07 -3.79 7.71
CA HIS A 24 0.65 -4.97 7.08
C HIS A 24 1.47 -4.60 5.84
N VAL A 25 1.01 -3.66 5.01
CA VAL A 25 1.76 -3.20 3.82
C VAL A 25 3.06 -2.51 4.20
N ASN A 26 3.06 -1.67 5.25
CA ASN A 26 4.30 -1.05 5.72
C ASN A 26 5.27 -2.10 6.28
N ASN A 27 4.76 -3.04 7.09
CA ASN A 27 5.56 -4.15 7.60
C ASN A 27 6.18 -4.98 6.46
N LEU A 28 5.39 -5.29 5.44
CA LEU A 28 5.85 -6.02 4.26
C LEU A 28 7.01 -5.30 3.55
N LYS A 29 6.95 -3.96 3.44
CA LYS A 29 8.03 -3.16 2.87
C LYS A 29 9.29 -3.20 3.73
N ASP A 30 9.15 -3.10 5.05
CA ASP A 30 10.28 -3.18 5.97
C ASP A 30 10.95 -4.56 5.91
N LEU A 31 10.15 -5.64 5.85
CA LEU A 31 10.63 -7.00 5.70
C LEU A 31 11.36 -7.23 4.38
N TYR A 32 10.86 -6.69 3.27
CA TYR A 32 11.59 -6.76 2.01
C TYR A 32 12.95 -6.08 2.11
N ASN A 33 13.04 -4.90 2.75
CA ASN A 33 14.32 -4.23 2.96
C ASN A 33 15.24 -5.06 3.87
N ALA A 34 14.72 -5.60 4.97
CA ALA A 34 15.50 -6.44 5.89
C ALA A 34 16.09 -7.69 5.20
N ALA A 35 15.32 -8.33 4.31
CA ALA A 35 15.79 -9.46 3.52
C ALA A 35 16.95 -9.10 2.57
N TYR A 36 17.05 -7.85 2.13
CA TYR A 36 18.18 -7.34 1.34
C TYR A 36 19.38 -6.95 2.20
N GLU A 37 19.13 -6.41 3.40
CA GLU A 37 20.19 -5.93 4.30
C GLU A 37 20.94 -7.07 5.00
N ASP A 38 20.24 -8.15 5.38
CA ASP A 38 20.82 -9.29 6.08
C ASP A 38 20.39 -10.64 5.47
N PRO A 39 21.22 -11.21 4.58
CA PRO A 39 20.93 -12.50 3.94
C PRO A 39 20.88 -13.68 4.93
N GLU A 40 21.52 -13.55 6.10
CA GLU A 40 21.53 -14.61 7.12
C GLU A 40 20.15 -14.76 7.79
N SER A 41 19.40 -13.66 7.91
CA SER A 41 18.03 -13.65 8.43
C SER A 41 16.97 -13.98 7.37
N PHE A 42 17.36 -14.26 6.12
CA PHE A 42 16.42 -14.46 5.01
C PHE A 42 15.37 -15.54 5.29
N GLU A 43 15.74 -16.64 5.96
CA GLU A 43 14.80 -17.73 6.22
C GLU A 43 13.62 -17.25 7.12
N ASP A 44 13.93 -16.63 8.25
CA ASP A 44 12.93 -16.07 9.17
C ASP A 44 12.12 -14.95 8.51
N VAL A 45 12.82 -14.02 7.82
CA VAL A 45 12.18 -12.89 7.14
C VAL A 45 11.25 -13.38 6.02
N SER A 46 11.64 -14.42 5.27
CA SER A 46 10.80 -14.98 4.20
C SER A 46 9.51 -15.59 4.73
N SER A 47 9.57 -16.23 5.90
CA SER A 47 8.37 -16.75 6.57
C SER A 47 7.45 -15.61 6.99
N GLU A 48 8.00 -14.53 7.54
CA GLU A 48 7.21 -13.38 7.98
C GLU A 48 6.62 -12.59 6.80
N ILE A 49 7.36 -12.47 5.69
CA ILE A 49 6.87 -11.94 4.40
C ILE A 49 5.65 -12.76 3.95
N SER A 50 5.77 -14.09 3.91
CA SER A 50 4.69 -14.98 3.50
C SER A 50 3.45 -14.82 4.38
N THR A 51 3.62 -14.77 5.71
CA THR A 51 2.51 -14.53 6.63
C THR A 51 1.84 -13.19 6.36
N THR A 52 2.61 -12.12 6.23
CA THR A 52 2.09 -10.77 5.98
C THR A 52 1.32 -10.68 4.64
N ILE A 53 1.82 -11.34 3.59
CA ILE A 53 1.14 -11.45 2.30
C ILE A 53 -0.22 -12.13 2.45
N ASN A 54 -0.29 -13.26 3.18
CA ASN A 54 -1.54 -13.97 3.42
C ASN A 54 -2.55 -13.16 4.24
N GLU A 55 -2.08 -12.40 5.24
CA GLU A 55 -2.94 -11.49 6.01
C GLU A 55 -3.55 -10.39 5.12
N ILE A 56 -2.75 -9.81 4.22
CA ILE A 56 -3.23 -8.81 3.27
C ILE A 56 -4.22 -9.45 2.28
N ALA A 57 -3.85 -10.57 1.67
CA ALA A 57 -4.66 -11.28 0.68
C ALA A 57 -6.02 -11.72 1.24
N SER A 58 -6.08 -12.10 2.52
CA SER A 58 -7.32 -12.46 3.21
C SER A 58 -8.32 -11.29 3.35
N THR A 59 -7.88 -10.05 3.14
CA THR A 59 -8.76 -8.86 3.15
C THR A 59 -9.35 -8.52 1.79
N VAL A 60 -8.92 -9.23 0.73
CA VAL A 60 -9.33 -9.00 -0.64
C VAL A 60 -10.55 -9.84 -0.99
N GLN A 61 -11.41 -9.32 -1.86
CA GLN A 61 -12.58 -10.01 -2.38
C GLN A 61 -12.64 -9.92 -3.91
N PRO A 62 -12.85 -11.04 -4.64
CA PRO A 62 -12.99 -12.42 -4.15
C PRO A 62 -11.70 -12.94 -3.50
N GLU A 63 -11.76 -14.15 -2.93
CA GLU A 63 -10.59 -14.81 -2.32
C GLU A 63 -9.42 -14.80 -3.31
N ALA A 64 -8.25 -14.42 -2.81
CA ALA A 64 -7.05 -14.29 -3.62
C ALA A 64 -6.58 -15.69 -4.07
N GLU A 65 -6.31 -15.85 -5.37
CA GLU A 65 -5.66 -17.07 -5.86
C GLU A 65 -4.14 -16.92 -5.77
N ASP A 66 -3.42 -18.01 -5.44
CA ASP A 66 -1.96 -18.01 -5.33
C ASP A 66 -1.25 -17.46 -6.58
N SER A 67 -1.84 -17.71 -7.76
CA SER A 67 -1.31 -17.24 -9.05
C SER A 67 -1.42 -15.71 -9.23
N ASP A 68 -2.36 -15.09 -8.52
CA ASP A 68 -2.66 -13.66 -8.60
C ASP A 68 -2.06 -12.88 -7.41
N LEU A 69 -1.55 -13.57 -6.39
CA LEU A 69 -1.02 -12.97 -5.16
C LEU A 69 -0.01 -11.85 -5.44
N ASP A 70 0.96 -12.08 -6.32
CA ASP A 70 1.98 -11.09 -6.63
C ASP A 70 1.36 -9.78 -7.17
N GLY A 71 0.44 -9.90 -8.14
CA GLY A 71 -0.28 -8.76 -8.70
C GLY A 71 -1.20 -8.07 -7.69
N ILE A 72 -1.89 -8.85 -6.86
CA ILE A 72 -2.76 -8.34 -5.79
C ILE A 72 -1.95 -7.52 -4.79
N ILE A 73 -0.84 -8.06 -4.29
CA ILE A 73 0.04 -7.38 -3.34
C ILE A 73 0.62 -6.11 -3.96
N GLN A 74 1.05 -6.16 -5.22
CA GLN A 74 1.58 -4.99 -5.92
C GLN A 74 0.54 -3.86 -6.01
N GLU A 75 -0.71 -4.16 -6.37
CA GLU A 75 -1.77 -3.16 -6.46
C GLU A 75 -2.16 -2.61 -5.08
N ILE A 76 -2.16 -3.44 -4.03
CA ILE A 76 -2.44 -2.99 -2.66
C ILE A 76 -1.33 -2.06 -2.15
N ILE A 77 -0.05 -2.40 -2.38
CA ILE A 77 1.08 -1.53 -2.03
C ILE A 77 0.92 -0.16 -2.71
N LYS A 78 0.66 -0.14 -4.03
CA LYS A 78 0.41 1.10 -4.76
C LYS A 78 -0.79 1.87 -4.21
N ALA A 79 -1.87 1.18 -3.84
CA ALA A 79 -3.07 1.83 -3.32
C ALA A 79 -2.81 2.52 -1.96
N VAL A 80 -2.03 1.88 -1.09
CA VAL A 80 -1.60 2.46 0.19
C VAL A 80 -0.64 3.64 -0.04
N GLU A 81 0.31 3.52 -0.95
CA GLU A 81 1.25 4.61 -1.28
C GLU A 81 0.55 5.82 -1.88
N ASN A 82 -0.33 5.61 -2.87
CA ASN A 82 -1.13 6.69 -3.44
C ASN A 82 -1.95 7.41 -2.37
N LYS A 83 -2.57 6.66 -1.44
CA LYS A 83 -3.31 7.26 -0.33
C LYS A 83 -2.41 8.12 0.56
N ALA A 84 -1.19 7.68 0.83
CA ALA A 84 -0.22 8.46 1.60
C ALA A 84 0.24 9.72 0.85
N GLU A 85 0.46 9.63 -0.46
CA GLU A 85 0.84 10.76 -1.31
C GLU A 85 -0.30 11.78 -1.47
N GLU A 86 -1.55 11.33 -1.65
CA GLU A 86 -2.72 12.21 -1.71
C GLU A 86 -2.86 13.03 -0.42
N ILE A 87 -2.63 12.42 0.74
CA ILE A 87 -2.65 13.12 2.03
C ILE A 87 -1.53 14.15 2.10
N LYS A 88 -0.29 13.79 1.74
CA LYS A 88 0.85 14.74 1.72
C LYS A 88 0.58 15.91 0.80
N LYS A 89 0.07 15.65 -0.41
CA LYS A 89 -0.23 16.67 -1.40
C LYS A 89 -1.36 17.60 -0.94
N GLU A 90 -2.41 17.08 -0.32
CA GLU A 90 -3.49 17.92 0.24
C GLU A 90 -2.96 18.83 1.37
N LEU A 91 -2.05 18.34 2.20
CA LEU A 91 -1.40 19.14 3.25
C LEU A 91 -0.52 20.25 2.64
N GLU A 92 0.33 19.92 1.66
CA GLU A 92 1.18 20.90 0.95
C GLU A 92 0.37 21.93 0.14
N GLU A 93 -0.78 21.54 -0.42
CA GLU A 93 -1.63 22.45 -1.18
C GLU A 93 -2.37 23.45 -0.28
N LYS A 94 -2.69 23.07 0.96
CA LYS A 94 -3.22 23.97 2.00
C LYS A 94 -2.16 24.91 2.57
N GLU A 95 -0.87 24.61 2.43
CA GLU A 95 0.24 25.45 2.92
C GLU A 95 0.77 26.46 1.89
N LYS A 96 0.32 26.42 0.63
CA LYS A 96 0.68 27.49 -0.33
C LYS A 96 0.05 28.81 0.13
N PRO A 97 0.83 29.82 0.55
CA PRO A 97 0.27 31.12 0.85
C PRO A 97 -0.36 31.65 -0.43
N VAL A 98 -1.67 31.90 -0.39
CA VAL A 98 -2.36 32.70 -1.39
C VAL A 98 -1.62 34.03 -1.45
N LYS A 99 -0.71 34.17 -2.44
CA LYS A 99 -0.09 35.45 -2.77
C LYS A 99 -1.25 36.37 -3.11
N LYS A 100 -1.67 37.20 -2.15
CA LYS A 100 -2.61 38.31 -2.34
C LYS A 100 -1.94 39.31 -3.28
N SER A 101 -2.02 39.06 -4.58
CA SER A 101 -1.86 40.08 -5.60
C SER A 101 -3.17 40.88 -5.65
N LYS A 102 -3.15 42.11 -5.10
CA LYS A 102 -4.04 43.27 -5.37
C LYS A 102 -3.83 44.26 -4.21
N SER A 103 -3.71 45.57 -4.39
CA SER A 103 -3.61 46.46 -5.53
C SER A 103 -3.23 47.80 -4.88
N LYS A 104 -2.13 48.42 -5.28
CA LYS A 104 -1.78 49.78 -4.82
C LYS A 104 -2.74 50.74 -5.53
N LYS A 105 -3.61 51.42 -4.79
CA LYS A 105 -4.38 52.57 -5.26
C LYS A 105 -4.19 53.69 -4.26
#